data_AF-A0A653JK11-F1
#
_entry.id   AF-A0A653JK11-F1
#
_cell.length_a   1.000
_cell.length_b   1.000
_cell.length_c   1.000
_cell.angle_alpha   90.00
_cell.angle_beta   90.00
_cell.angle_gamma   90.00
#
_symmetry.space_group_name_H-M   'P 1'
#
loop_
_entity.id
_entity.type
_entity.pdbx_description
1 polymer ?
#
loop_
_entity_poly.entity_id
_entity_poly.type
_entity_poly.pdbx_seq_one_letter_code
_entity_poly.pdbx_strand_id
1 'polypeptide(L)'
;MEQYRHIVGWGAIAVAAITFLPLPLPALPPMLTASMVMLVPGLGPVLMMLMPMLLFAAGIGLLKGWDGGRKLFVVWAVIAGLAAVAGLDYLPVAAMVDLTVIGASLAVVLWGDWQRLLPR
;
A
#
# COMPACT_ATOMS: atom_id res chain seq x y z
N MET A 1 -14.32 -9.51 -10.55
CA MET A 1 -13.56 -8.75 -9.52
C MET A 1 -12.38 -9.49 -8.93
N GLU A 2 -12.44 -10.81 -8.82
CA GLU A 2 -11.31 -11.63 -8.34
C GLU A 2 -10.03 -11.41 -9.16
N GLN A 3 -10.13 -11.38 -10.49
CA GLN A 3 -9.01 -11.05 -11.39
C GLN A 3 -8.35 -9.70 -11.08
N TYR A 4 -9.13 -8.65 -10.77
CA TYR A 4 -8.57 -7.33 -10.41
C TYR A 4 -7.91 -7.34 -9.03
N ARG A 5 -8.46 -8.07 -8.06
CA ARG A 5 -7.80 -8.30 -6.77
C ARG A 5 -6.48 -9.04 -6.94
N HIS A 6 -6.39 -9.99 -7.88
CA HIS A 6 -5.15 -10.65 -8.21
C HIS A 6 -4.12 -9.70 -8.82
N ILE A 7 -4.54 -8.78 -9.70
CA ILE A 7 -3.66 -7.75 -10.25
C ILE A 7 -3.10 -6.86 -9.14
N VAL A 8 -3.95 -6.39 -8.21
CA VAL A 8 -3.51 -5.61 -7.05
C VAL A 8 -2.58 -6.44 -6.15
N GLY A 9 -2.88 -7.72 -5.93
CA GLY A 9 -2.05 -8.63 -5.15
C GLY A 9 -0.64 -8.82 -5.76
N TRP A 10 -0.55 -9.08 -7.06
CA TRP A 10 0.72 -9.17 -7.77
C TRP A 10 1.47 -7.83 -7.78
N GLY A 11 0.77 -6.71 -7.97
CA GLY A 11 1.35 -5.37 -7.89
C GLY A 11 1.96 -5.09 -6.51
N ALA A 12 1.25 -5.41 -5.43
CA ALA A 12 1.73 -5.27 -4.06
C ALA A 12 3.01 -6.11 -3.81
N ILE A 13 3.03 -7.36 -4.29
CA ILE A 13 4.20 -8.24 -4.18
C ILE A 13 5.38 -7.65 -4.97
N ALA A 14 5.16 -7.21 -6.20
CA ALA A 14 6.22 -6.68 -7.05
C ALA A 14 6.83 -5.39 -6.46
N VAL A 15 5.99 -4.44 -6.05
CA VAL A 15 6.45 -3.19 -5.43
C VAL A 15 7.24 -3.46 -4.16
N ALA A 16 6.74 -4.33 -3.28
CA ALA A 16 7.44 -4.70 -2.07
C ALA A 16 8.78 -5.43 -2.35
N ALA A 17 8.79 -6.35 -3.32
CA ALA A 17 10.00 -7.10 -3.68
C ALA A 17 11.09 -6.18 -4.24
N ILE A 18 10.72 -5.20 -5.08
CA ILE A 18 11.66 -4.20 -5.63
C ILE A 18 12.34 -3.41 -4.50
N THR A 19 11.64 -3.14 -3.39
CA THR A 19 12.23 -2.47 -2.22
C THR A 19 13.30 -3.31 -1.53
N PHE A 20 13.22 -4.66 -1.59
CA PHE A 20 14.20 -5.56 -0.97
C PHE A 20 15.31 -6.04 -1.90
N LEU A 21 15.11 -5.95 -3.21
CA LEU A 21 16.08 -6.37 -4.21
C LEU A 21 17.24 -5.36 -4.25
N PRO A 22 18.50 -5.79 -4.01
CA PRO A 22 19.67 -4.93 -4.18
C PRO A 22 19.96 -4.78 -5.68
N LEU A 23 19.11 -4.04 -6.38
CA LEU A 23 19.36 -3.65 -7.76
C LEU A 23 20.32 -2.46 -7.77
N PRO A 24 21.19 -2.31 -8.80
CA PRO A 24 21.96 -1.09 -9.05
C PRO A 24 21.06 0.06 -9.55
N LEU A 25 19.82 0.10 -9.06
CA LEU A 25 18.82 1.13 -9.28
C LEU A 25 18.57 1.77 -7.90
N PRO A 26 18.30 3.08 -7.82
CA PRO A 26 17.87 3.68 -6.57
C PRO A 26 16.68 2.86 -6.05
N ALA A 27 16.80 2.30 -4.84
CA ALA A 27 15.76 1.48 -4.24
C ALA A 27 14.46 2.28 -4.28
N LEU A 28 13.54 1.88 -5.15
CA LEU A 28 12.26 2.57 -5.27
C LEU A 28 11.52 2.31 -3.97
N PRO A 29 11.24 3.35 -3.18
CA PRO A 29 10.52 3.16 -1.94
C PRO A 29 9.15 2.55 -2.25
N PRO A 30 8.54 1.78 -1.32
CA PRO A 30 7.26 1.12 -1.55
C PRO A 30 6.12 2.11 -1.81
N MET A 31 6.40 3.40 -1.61
CA MET A 31 5.57 4.56 -1.86
C MET A 31 6.50 5.77 -2.06
N LEU A 32 6.18 6.72 -2.95
CA LEU A 32 7.06 7.86 -3.22
C LEU A 32 7.23 8.77 -1.99
N THR A 33 6.20 8.86 -1.16
CA THR A 33 6.17 9.61 0.11
C THR A 33 6.57 8.78 1.33
N ALA A 34 7.17 7.60 1.15
CA ALA A 34 7.54 6.73 2.28
C ALA A 34 8.45 7.44 3.31
N SER A 35 9.31 8.37 2.88
CA SER A 35 10.16 9.16 3.77
C SER A 35 9.38 9.97 4.81
N MET A 36 8.10 10.32 4.55
CA MET A 36 7.25 11.03 5.52
C MET A 36 6.99 10.21 6.78
N VAL A 37 7.09 8.89 6.69
CA VAL A 37 6.98 7.98 7.85
C VAL A 37 8.09 8.26 8.88
N MET A 38 9.25 8.74 8.44
CA MET A 38 10.37 9.11 9.33
C MET A 38 10.04 10.29 10.25
N LEU A 39 8.97 11.04 9.97
CA LEU A 39 8.51 12.15 10.81
C LEU A 39 7.86 11.66 12.11
N VAL A 40 7.55 10.36 12.24
CA VAL A 40 7.01 9.78 13.48
C VAL A 40 8.16 9.51 14.47
N PRO A 41 8.26 10.25 15.58
CA PRO A 41 9.37 10.10 16.52
C PRO A 41 9.39 8.69 17.13
N GLY A 42 10.55 8.04 17.14
CA GLY A 42 10.75 6.71 17.73
C GLY A 42 10.18 5.53 16.93
N LEU A 43 9.27 5.76 15.97
CA LEU A 43 8.65 4.70 15.16
C LEU A 43 9.01 4.76 13.68
N GLY A 44 9.50 5.90 13.18
CA GLY A 44 9.80 6.09 11.75
C GLY A 44 10.66 4.99 11.12
N PRO A 45 11.82 4.63 11.69
CA PRO A 45 12.67 3.56 11.13
C PRO A 45 11.99 2.19 11.12
N VAL A 46 11.21 1.89 12.17
CA VAL A 46 10.47 0.62 12.30
C VAL A 46 9.39 0.55 11.23
N LEU A 47 8.61 1.62 11.06
CA LEU A 47 7.57 1.70 10.05
C LEU A 47 8.15 1.63 8.63
N MET A 48 9.28 2.27 8.35
CA MET A 48 9.99 2.16 7.06
C MET A 48 10.41 0.73 6.73
N MET A 49 10.84 -0.03 7.73
CA MET A 49 11.18 -1.45 7.56
C MET A 49 9.93 -2.32 7.38
N LEU A 50 8.86 -2.06 8.14
CA LEU A 50 7.64 -2.87 8.13
C LEU A 50 6.75 -2.63 6.91
N MET A 51 6.74 -1.42 6.35
CA MET A 51 5.89 -1.07 5.21
C MET A 51 5.98 -2.03 4.02
N PRO A 52 7.17 -2.33 3.49
CA PRO A 52 7.29 -3.28 2.38
C PRO A 52 6.92 -4.71 2.82
N MET A 53 7.21 -5.13 4.06
CA MET A 53 6.82 -6.46 4.57
C MET A 53 5.31 -6.62 4.67
N LEU A 54 4.61 -5.59 5.17
CA LEU A 54 3.16 -5.56 5.28
C LEU A 54 2.50 -5.60 3.91
N LEU A 55 3.01 -4.82 2.94
CA LEU A 55 2.52 -4.81 1.57
C LEU A 55 2.71 -6.18 0.90
N PHE A 56 3.86 -6.82 1.11
CA PHE A 56 4.14 -8.14 0.58
C PHE A 56 3.19 -9.20 1.16
N ALA A 57 3.02 -9.24 2.48
CA ALA A 57 2.12 -10.16 3.16
C ALA A 57 0.66 -9.95 2.74
N ALA A 58 0.23 -8.69 2.63
CA ALA A 58 -1.07 -8.33 2.12
C ALA A 58 -1.26 -8.80 0.67
N GLY A 59 -0.25 -8.63 -0.20
CA GLY A 59 -0.28 -9.08 -1.59
C GLY A 59 -0.48 -10.59 -1.73
N ILE A 60 0.26 -11.41 -0.96
CA ILE A 60 0.05 -12.87 -0.91
C ILE A 60 -1.37 -13.19 -0.43
N GLY A 61 -1.83 -12.51 0.62
CA GLY A 61 -3.16 -12.72 1.16
C GLY A 61 -4.28 -12.38 0.17
N LEU A 62 -4.12 -11.34 -0.65
CA LEU A 62 -5.04 -10.98 -1.73
C LEU A 62 -5.06 -12.05 -2.83
N LEU A 63 -3.90 -12.57 -3.24
CA LEU A 63 -3.82 -13.65 -4.24
C LEU A 63 -4.45 -14.96 -3.77
N LYS A 64 -4.41 -15.23 -2.46
CA LYS A 64 -5.02 -16.42 -1.87
C LYS A 64 -6.49 -16.24 -1.50
N GLY A 65 -7.07 -15.06 -1.74
CA GLY A 65 -8.44 -14.74 -1.34
C GLY A 65 -8.66 -14.75 0.19
N TRP A 66 -7.59 -14.61 0.98
CA TRP A 66 -7.66 -14.69 2.44
C TRP A 66 -8.14 -13.37 3.05
N ASP A 67 -9.13 -13.44 3.95
CA ASP A 67 -9.70 -12.27 4.63
C ASP A 67 -8.65 -11.46 5.42
N GLY A 68 -7.68 -12.15 6.04
CA GLY A 68 -6.58 -11.50 6.74
C GLY A 68 -5.68 -10.69 5.79
N GLY A 69 -5.48 -11.15 4.55
CA GLY A 69 -4.76 -10.42 3.52
C GLY A 69 -5.40 -9.08 3.18
N ARG A 70 -6.74 -9.08 3.04
CA ARG A 70 -7.52 -7.85 2.83
C ARG A 70 -7.37 -6.87 3.99
N LYS A 71 -7.45 -7.34 5.23
CA LYS A 71 -7.28 -6.50 6.43
C LYS A 71 -5.87 -5.92 6.51
N LEU A 72 -4.84 -6.72 6.24
CA LEU A 72 -3.45 -6.26 6.17
C LEU A 72 -3.26 -5.19 5.09
N PHE A 73 -3.88 -5.36 3.92
CA PHE A 73 -3.83 -4.34 2.87
C PHE A 73 -4.46 -3.02 3.31
N VAL A 74 -5.59 -3.06 4.03
CA VAL A 74 -6.23 -1.87 4.58
C VAL A 74 -5.34 -1.19 5.62
N VAL A 75 -4.75 -1.95 6.55
CA VAL A 75 -3.82 -1.39 7.54
C VAL A 75 -2.63 -0.72 6.85
N TRP A 76 -2.05 -1.38 5.87
CA TRP A 76 -0.97 -0.80 5.05
C TRP A 76 -1.43 0.50 4.38
N ALA A 77 -2.60 0.48 3.73
CA ALA A 77 -3.15 1.63 3.02
C ALA A 77 -3.45 2.82 3.93
N VAL A 78 -3.85 2.59 5.19
CA VAL A 78 -4.05 3.66 6.18
C VAL A 78 -2.71 4.31 6.54
N ILE A 79 -1.69 3.52 6.85
CA ILE A 79 -0.36 4.04 7.22
C ILE A 79 0.26 4.79 6.03
N ALA A 80 0.23 4.17 4.86
CA ALA A 80 0.72 4.75 3.61
C ALA A 80 -0.07 6.01 3.23
N GLY A 81 -1.40 5.99 3.37
CA GLY A 81 -2.26 7.14 3.11
C GLY A 81 -1.97 8.30 4.03
N LEU A 82 -1.75 8.08 5.33
CA LEU A 82 -1.37 9.13 6.28
C LEU A 82 -0.01 9.75 5.93
N ALA A 83 0.96 8.92 5.55
CA ALA A 83 2.26 9.40 5.09
C ALA A 83 2.15 10.21 3.78
N ALA A 84 1.30 9.80 2.85
CA ALA A 84 1.05 10.54 1.61
C ALA A 84 0.32 11.87 1.87
N VAL A 85 -0.68 11.89 2.77
CA VAL A 85 -1.35 13.13 3.19
C VAL A 85 -0.34 14.09 3.83
N ALA A 86 0.51 13.62 4.74
CA ALA A 86 1.58 14.44 5.31
C ALA A 86 2.56 14.95 4.23
N GLY A 87 2.77 14.15 3.18
CA GLY A 87 3.59 14.52 2.03
C GLY A 87 2.99 15.61 1.14
N LEU A 88 1.71 15.97 1.27
CA LEU A 88 1.09 17.02 0.43
C LEU A 88 1.77 18.39 0.62
N ASP A 89 2.25 18.67 1.83
CA ASP A 89 2.92 19.94 2.16
C ASP A 89 4.38 20.01 1.67
N TYR A 90 5.00 18.87 1.38
CA TYR A 90 6.44 18.79 1.05
C TYR A 90 6.73 18.27 -0.36
N LEU A 91 5.96 17.29 -0.83
CA LEU A 91 6.12 16.57 -2.10
C LEU A 91 4.74 16.34 -2.75
N PRO A 92 4.00 17.39 -3.12
CA PRO A 92 2.58 17.32 -3.49
C PRO A 92 2.30 16.38 -4.67
N VAL A 93 3.15 16.38 -5.70
CA VAL A 93 2.96 15.52 -6.88
C VAL A 93 3.11 14.04 -6.50
N ALA A 94 4.15 13.70 -5.74
CA ALA A 94 4.38 12.33 -5.26
C ALA A 94 3.24 11.87 -4.34
N ALA A 95 2.81 12.73 -3.42
CA ALA A 95 1.69 12.47 -2.53
C ALA A 95 0.39 12.19 -3.29
N MET A 96 0.06 12.97 -4.31
CA MET A 96 -1.15 12.76 -5.11
C MET A 96 -1.11 11.47 -5.93
N VAL A 97 0.07 11.10 -6.45
CA VAL A 97 0.27 9.81 -7.13
C VAL A 97 0.02 8.66 -6.16
N ASP A 98 0.64 8.71 -4.98
CA ASP A 98 0.48 7.68 -3.95
C ASP A 98 -0.98 7.55 -3.49
N LEU A 99 -1.65 8.67 -3.20
CA LEU A 99 -3.06 8.68 -2.81
C LEU A 99 -3.97 8.10 -3.90
N THR A 100 -3.70 8.41 -5.17
CA THR A 100 -4.47 7.89 -6.30
C THR A 100 -4.30 6.38 -6.43
N VAL A 101 -3.07 5.88 -6.36
CA VAL A 101 -2.76 4.44 -6.45
C VAL A 101 -3.36 3.68 -5.27
N ILE A 102 -3.19 4.19 -4.05
CA ILE A 102 -3.76 3.59 -2.84
C ILE A 102 -5.28 3.58 -2.91
N GLY A 103 -5.90 4.69 -3.28
CA GLY A 103 -7.35 4.84 -3.39
C GLY A 103 -7.96 3.89 -4.42
N ALA A 104 -7.37 3.82 -5.62
CA ALA A 104 -7.82 2.89 -6.66
C ALA A 104 -7.68 1.42 -6.23
N SER A 105 -6.56 1.09 -5.58
CA SER A 105 -6.32 -0.26 -5.06
C SER A 105 -7.31 -0.65 -3.95
N LEU A 106 -7.60 0.27 -3.03
CA LEU A 106 -8.60 0.07 -1.97
C LEU A 106 -10.00 -0.12 -2.55
N ALA A 107 -10.38 0.65 -3.56
CA ALA A 107 -11.67 0.52 -4.23
C ALA A 107 -11.84 -0.89 -4.83
N VAL A 108 -10.80 -1.42 -5.49
CA VAL A 108 -10.78 -2.78 -6.03
C VAL A 108 -10.81 -3.85 -4.93
N VAL A 109 -9.97 -3.70 -3.91
CA VAL A 109 -9.82 -4.66 -2.83
C VAL A 109 -11.11 -4.77 -2.01
N LEU A 110 -11.75 -3.64 -1.69
CA LEU A 110 -12.96 -3.58 -0.87
C LEU A 110 -14.25 -3.64 -1.68
N TRP A 111 -14.19 -3.72 -3.01
CA TRP A 111 -15.37 -3.64 -3.89
C TRP A 111 -16.56 -4.52 -3.45
N GLY A 112 -16.29 -5.78 -3.10
CA GLY A 112 -17.33 -6.71 -2.66
C GLY A 112 -17.98 -6.33 -1.32
N ASP A 113 -17.30 -5.58 -0.46
CA ASP A 113 -17.84 -5.08 0.80
C ASP A 113 -18.74 -3.86 0.53
N TRP A 114 -18.34 -2.96 -0.38
CA TRP A 114 -19.16 -1.81 -0.81
C TRP A 114 -20.48 -2.24 -1.47
N GLN A 115 -20.44 -3.25 -2.35
CA GLN A 115 -21.65 -3.75 -3.02
C GLN A 115 -22.68 -4.33 -2.05
N ARG A 116 -22.26 -4.83 -0.87
CA ARG A 116 -23.18 -5.34 0.15
C ARG A 116 -23.88 -4.22 0.92
N LEU A 117 -23.34 -3.01 0.89
CA LEU A 117 -23.86 -1.84 1.60
C LEU A 117 -24.81 -0.98 0.74
N LEU A 118 -24.80 -1.17 -0.58
CA LEU A 118 -25.70 -0.47 -1.48
C LEU A 118 -27.10 -1.11 -1.45
N PRO A 119 -28.17 -0.31 -1.34
CA PRO A 119 -29.54 -0.83 -1.45
C PRO A 119 -29.74 -1.44 -2.85
N ARG A 120 -30.36 -2.62 -2.90
CA ARG A 120 -30.70 -3.33 -4.13
C ARG A 120 -31.87 -2.67 -4.85
#